data_AF-A0A6P6C595-F1
#
_entry.id   AF-A0A6P6C595-F1
#
_cell.length_a   1.000
_cell.length_b   1.000
_cell.length_c   1.000
_cell.angle_alpha   90.00
_cell.angle_beta   90.00
_cell.angle_gamma   90.00
#
_symmetry.space_group_name_H-M   'P 1'
#
loop_
_entity.id
_entity.type
_entity.pdbx_description
1 polymer ?
#
loop_
_entity_poly.entity_id
_entity_poly.type
_entity_poly.pdbx_seq_one_letter_code
_entity_poly.pdbx_strand_id
1 'polypeptide(L)'
;MHISVSRGLGPGQLRASRAAGPEQWPLALPADPYTASLKSEIESDAHEFEAESWSLCVEPAYAKRHKREAVKRQDVLYELMQTEAHHVRTLKIMLKVYARALQEELQFRPKAVGRLFLCADDLLEMHGHFLSRLKERRHESLEEGSDRNYIIQKIGDLLVQQFSGENGERMKEKYGVFCSGHNEAVSHYKLLLQQNKKFQNLIKKIGNFSIVRRLGVQECILLVTQRITKYPVLVERIIQNTEGTVAASPSYPVVLRGWSLSPCPLF
;
A
#
# COMPACT_ATOMS: atom_id res chain seq x y z
N MET A 1 18.10 80.34 32.47
CA MET A 1 18.34 80.32 31.01
C MET A 1 19.08 79.02 30.66
N HIS A 2 18.61 78.35 29.59
CA HIS A 2 19.39 77.58 28.58
C HIS A 2 20.39 76.49 29.03
N ILE A 3 20.18 75.20 28.72
CA ILE A 3 20.45 74.49 27.42
C ILE A 3 21.96 74.18 27.22
N SER A 4 22.45 72.96 26.91
CA SER A 4 21.80 71.66 26.71
C SER A 4 22.75 70.43 26.79
N VAL A 5 22.14 69.29 27.09
CA VAL A 5 22.44 67.87 26.73
C VAL A 5 23.66 67.54 25.85
N SER A 6 24.45 66.53 26.26
CA SER A 6 24.87 65.41 25.38
C SER A 6 25.26 64.13 26.14
N ARG A 7 24.65 63.03 25.67
CA ARG A 7 24.74 61.62 26.06
C ARG A 7 26.13 61.00 25.92
N GLY A 8 26.44 60.01 26.77
CA GLY A 8 27.51 59.02 26.58
C GLY A 8 27.14 57.70 27.27
N LEU A 9 27.33 56.56 26.59
CA LEU A 9 26.89 55.22 27.01
C LEU A 9 28.05 54.37 27.54
N GLY A 10 27.77 53.48 28.49
CA GLY A 10 28.67 52.39 28.92
C GLY A 10 27.89 51.31 29.66
N PRO A 11 27.71 50.09 29.11
CA PRO A 11 26.76 49.11 29.66
C PRO A 11 27.38 48.19 30.73
N GLY A 12 26.81 48.20 31.93
CA GLY A 12 27.03 47.18 32.95
C GLY A 12 26.27 45.88 32.62
N GLN A 13 26.90 44.72 32.85
CA GLN A 13 26.39 43.42 32.43
C GLN A 13 25.16 42.96 33.24
N LEU A 14 24.02 42.84 32.58
CA LEU A 14 22.89 42.03 33.05
C LEU A 14 23.03 40.61 32.49
N ARG A 15 23.23 39.62 33.36
CA ARG A 15 23.13 38.19 32.99
C ARG A 15 21.68 37.85 32.64
N ALA A 16 21.34 37.87 31.36
CA ALA A 16 20.11 37.27 30.87
C ALA A 16 20.19 35.74 31.02
N SER A 17 19.30 35.16 31.83
CA SER A 17 19.16 33.70 31.90
C SER A 17 18.64 33.21 30.55
N ARG A 18 19.40 32.34 29.88
CA ARG A 18 19.10 31.90 28.52
C ARG A 18 17.94 30.90 28.58
N ALA A 19 16.74 31.36 28.25
CA ALA A 19 15.59 30.46 28.09
C ALA A 19 15.95 29.38 27.07
N ALA A 20 15.67 28.12 27.40
CA ALA A 20 15.83 27.01 26.46
C ALA A 20 14.86 27.22 25.29
N GLY A 21 15.41 27.39 24.09
CA GLY A 21 14.61 27.37 22.86
C GLY A 21 13.97 25.99 22.67
N PRO A 22 12.91 25.88 21.87
CA PRO A 22 12.27 24.60 21.61
C PRO A 22 13.28 23.63 21.00
N GLU A 23 13.39 22.43 21.59
CA GLU A 23 14.27 21.36 21.10
C GLU A 23 13.94 21.05 19.64
N GLN A 24 14.84 21.46 18.74
CA GLN A 24 14.80 21.05 17.34
C GLN A 24 15.22 19.58 17.27
N TRP A 25 14.24 18.69 17.43
CA TRP A 25 14.41 17.27 17.17
C TRP A 25 15.01 17.08 15.76
N PRO A 26 16.07 16.27 15.58
CA PRO A 26 16.68 16.06 14.27
C PRO A 26 15.64 15.62 13.23
N LEU A 27 15.46 16.43 12.19
CA LEU A 27 14.41 16.24 11.16
C LEU A 27 14.65 15.05 10.22
N ALA A 28 15.74 14.32 10.42
CA ALA A 28 15.94 12.99 9.87
C ALA A 28 16.41 12.08 11.00
N LEU A 29 15.84 10.88 11.10
CA LEU A 29 16.62 9.76 11.60
C LEU A 29 17.86 9.67 10.68
N PRO A 30 19.07 9.42 11.20
CA PRO A 30 20.15 8.92 10.37
C PRO A 30 19.60 7.76 9.53
N ALA A 31 20.05 7.63 8.28
CA ALA A 31 19.72 6.48 7.46
C ALA A 31 20.43 5.24 8.01
N ASP A 32 19.90 4.73 9.13
CA ASP A 32 20.26 3.46 9.73
C ASP A 32 20.17 2.40 8.62
N PRO A 33 21.21 1.55 8.44
CA PRO A 33 21.13 0.39 7.55
C PRO A 33 19.83 -0.40 7.70
N TYR A 34 19.26 -0.44 8.92
CA TYR A 34 17.95 -1.00 9.19
C TYR A 34 16.81 -0.33 8.41
N THR A 35 16.77 1.01 8.41
CA THR A 35 15.75 1.81 7.71
C THR A 35 15.90 1.71 6.18
N ALA A 36 17.14 1.65 5.68
CA ALA A 36 17.41 1.47 4.26
C ALA A 36 16.99 0.08 3.74
N SER A 37 17.34 -0.98 4.48
CA SER A 37 16.91 -2.36 4.21
C SER A 37 15.38 -2.49 4.22
N LEU A 38 14.73 -1.97 5.28
CA LEU A 38 13.27 -1.94 5.38
C LEU A 38 12.62 -1.19 4.21
N LYS A 39 13.18 -0.05 3.80
CA LYS A 39 12.68 0.69 2.63
C LYS A 39 12.76 -0.14 1.35
N SER A 40 13.90 -0.79 1.10
CA SER A 40 14.06 -1.69 -0.05
C SER A 40 13.03 -2.83 -0.03
N GLU A 41 12.79 -3.46 1.12
CA GLU A 41 11.84 -4.57 1.26
C GLU A 41 10.36 -4.15 1.05
N ILE A 42 10.00 -2.92 1.46
CA ILE A 42 8.65 -2.38 1.27
C ILE A 42 8.43 -1.90 -0.18
N GLU A 43 9.46 -1.35 -0.83
CA GLU A 43 9.31 -0.74 -2.15
C GLU A 43 9.65 -1.65 -3.33
N SER A 44 10.41 -2.73 -3.13
CA SER A 44 10.88 -3.64 -4.20
C SER A 44 9.78 -4.09 -5.16
N ASP A 45 8.69 -4.65 -4.65
CA ASP A 45 7.59 -5.13 -5.50
C ASP A 45 6.89 -3.99 -6.25
N ALA A 46 6.70 -2.83 -5.62
CA ALA A 46 6.04 -1.70 -6.29
C ALA A 46 6.97 -1.02 -7.31
N HIS A 47 8.28 -1.06 -7.10
CA HIS A 47 9.28 -0.52 -8.03
C HIS A 47 9.32 -1.31 -9.35
N GLU A 48 9.08 -2.63 -9.30
CA GLU A 48 8.96 -3.49 -10.50
C GLU A 48 7.78 -3.08 -11.42
N PHE A 49 6.78 -2.39 -10.88
CA PHE A 49 5.56 -1.98 -11.60
C PHE A 49 5.39 -0.44 -11.68
N GLU A 50 6.49 0.32 -11.83
CA GLU A 50 6.43 1.80 -11.88
C GLU A 50 5.96 2.41 -13.21
N ALA A 51 6.02 1.69 -14.33
CA ALA A 51 5.55 2.21 -15.62
C ALA A 51 4.02 2.39 -15.64
N GLU A 52 3.49 3.34 -16.43
CA GLU A 52 2.05 3.65 -16.45
C GLU A 52 1.19 2.60 -17.17
N SER A 53 1.79 1.77 -18.02
CA SER A 53 1.08 0.76 -18.84
C SER A 53 2.01 -0.39 -19.24
N TRP A 54 1.44 -1.53 -19.68
CA TRP A 54 2.22 -2.63 -20.24
C TRP A 54 3.01 -2.18 -21.48
N SER A 55 2.37 -1.36 -22.30
CA SER A 55 2.95 -0.78 -23.53
C SER A 55 4.16 0.14 -23.28
N LEU A 56 4.39 0.58 -22.04
CA LEU A 56 5.58 1.32 -21.60
C LEU A 56 6.61 0.43 -20.84
N CYS A 57 6.24 -0.79 -20.43
CA CYS A 57 7.18 -1.76 -19.86
C CYS A 57 8.00 -2.49 -20.93
N VAL A 58 7.37 -2.81 -22.05
CA VAL A 58 7.96 -3.55 -23.16
C VAL A 58 8.60 -2.60 -24.17
N GLU A 59 9.32 -3.15 -25.15
CA GLU A 59 9.93 -2.34 -26.20
C GLU A 59 8.88 -1.69 -27.12
N PRO A 60 9.02 -0.39 -27.48
CA PRO A 60 8.08 0.27 -28.38
C PRO A 60 7.95 -0.41 -29.76
N ALA A 61 9.01 -1.06 -30.23
CA ALA A 61 9.02 -1.83 -31.48
C ALA A 61 8.39 -3.24 -31.32
N TYR A 62 8.31 -3.76 -30.09
CA TYR A 62 7.61 -5.00 -29.76
C TYR A 62 6.11 -4.74 -29.58
N ALA A 63 5.72 -3.76 -28.75
CA ALA A 63 4.34 -3.35 -28.55
C ALA A 63 3.58 -3.10 -29.87
N LYS A 64 4.22 -2.41 -30.83
CA LYS A 64 3.66 -2.10 -32.17
C LYS A 64 3.39 -3.33 -33.06
N ARG A 65 3.91 -4.51 -32.73
CA ARG A 65 3.64 -5.76 -33.47
C ARG A 65 2.31 -6.40 -33.11
N HIS A 66 1.73 -6.04 -31.96
CA HIS A 66 0.49 -6.62 -31.47
C HIS A 66 -0.74 -5.82 -31.90
N LYS A 67 -1.86 -6.53 -32.09
CA LYS A 67 -3.17 -5.90 -32.34
C LYS A 67 -3.58 -5.03 -31.15
N ARG A 68 -4.36 -3.98 -31.42
CA ARG A 68 -4.85 -3.03 -30.39
C ARG A 68 -5.58 -3.71 -29.24
N GLU A 69 -6.34 -4.75 -29.55
CA GLU A 69 -7.12 -5.57 -28.62
C GLU A 69 -6.19 -6.34 -27.66
N ALA A 70 -5.12 -6.92 -28.20
CA ALA A 70 -4.11 -7.62 -27.43
C ALA A 70 -3.33 -6.67 -26.51
N VAL A 71 -2.90 -5.51 -27.02
CA VAL A 71 -2.24 -4.46 -26.21
C VAL A 71 -3.15 -4.02 -25.06
N LYS A 72 -4.41 -3.68 -25.36
CA LYS A 72 -5.39 -3.27 -24.35
C LYS A 72 -5.64 -4.35 -23.30
N ARG A 73 -5.63 -5.63 -23.69
CA ARG A 73 -5.72 -6.74 -22.72
C ARG A 73 -4.49 -6.78 -21.80
N GLN A 74 -3.27 -6.65 -22.35
CA GLN A 74 -2.07 -6.64 -21.52
C GLN A 74 -2.00 -5.42 -20.59
N ASP A 75 -2.46 -4.24 -21.02
CA ASP A 75 -2.56 -3.06 -20.16
C ASP A 75 -3.47 -3.32 -18.94
N VAL A 76 -4.61 -4.01 -19.11
CA VAL A 76 -5.48 -4.40 -17.97
C VAL A 76 -4.84 -5.47 -17.08
N LEU A 77 -4.10 -6.42 -17.63
CA LEU A 77 -3.35 -7.42 -16.84
C LEU A 77 -2.25 -6.76 -16.02
N TYR A 78 -1.55 -5.80 -16.61
CA TYR A 78 -0.53 -5.01 -15.94
C TYR A 78 -1.13 -4.12 -14.84
N GLU A 79 -2.30 -3.50 -15.06
CA GLU A 79 -3.04 -2.77 -14.03
C GLU A 79 -3.41 -3.67 -12.83
N LEU A 80 -3.82 -4.93 -13.06
CA LEU A 80 -4.04 -5.90 -11.99
C LEU A 80 -2.76 -6.16 -11.17
N MET A 81 -1.63 -6.40 -11.84
CA MET A 81 -0.34 -6.69 -11.19
C MET A 81 0.20 -5.47 -10.42
N GLN A 82 0.20 -4.29 -11.05
CA GLN A 82 0.63 -3.03 -10.45
C GLN A 82 -0.22 -2.66 -9.23
N THR A 83 -1.56 -2.73 -9.35
CA THR A 83 -2.45 -2.41 -8.22
C THR A 83 -2.37 -3.45 -7.10
N GLU A 84 -1.95 -4.69 -7.40
CA GLU A 84 -1.65 -5.70 -6.38
C GLU A 84 -0.33 -5.41 -5.65
N ALA A 85 0.73 -5.05 -6.38
CA ALA A 85 1.99 -4.61 -5.78
C ALA A 85 1.81 -3.39 -4.87
N HIS A 86 0.96 -2.43 -5.27
CA HIS A 86 0.59 -1.30 -4.43
C HIS A 86 -0.24 -1.69 -3.18
N HIS A 87 -1.10 -2.71 -3.28
CA HIS A 87 -1.86 -3.23 -2.14
C HIS A 87 -0.95 -3.97 -1.14
N VAL A 88 -0.08 -4.86 -1.62
CA VAL A 88 0.96 -5.53 -0.82
C VAL A 88 1.87 -4.50 -0.13
N ARG A 89 2.30 -3.45 -0.84
CA ARG A 89 3.06 -2.33 -0.26
C ARG A 89 2.30 -1.63 0.87
N THR A 90 0.98 -1.42 0.72
CA THR A 90 0.14 -0.80 1.74
C THR A 90 0.06 -1.66 3.01
N LEU A 91 -0.14 -2.96 2.86
CA LEU A 91 -0.12 -3.93 3.96
C LEU A 91 1.27 -4.01 4.64
N LYS A 92 2.36 -4.02 3.85
CA LYS A 92 3.74 -3.93 4.36
C LYS A 92 3.97 -2.65 5.20
N ILE A 93 3.39 -1.50 4.81
CA ILE A 93 3.47 -0.26 5.60
C ILE A 93 2.69 -0.37 6.92
N MET A 94 1.46 -0.90 6.88
CA MET A 94 0.63 -1.10 8.08
C MET A 94 1.37 -1.94 9.13
N LEU A 95 2.01 -3.03 8.71
CA LEU A 95 2.68 -3.97 9.60
C LEU A 95 4.10 -3.52 9.97
N LYS A 96 4.96 -3.33 8.97
CA LYS A 96 6.41 -3.16 9.19
C LYS A 96 6.83 -1.73 9.54
N VAL A 97 5.96 -0.75 9.32
CA VAL A 97 6.19 0.65 9.75
C VAL A 97 5.30 0.97 10.95
N TYR A 98 3.97 0.94 10.80
CA TYR A 98 3.06 1.39 11.86
C TYR A 98 2.96 0.40 13.03
N ALA A 99 2.49 -0.83 12.79
CA ALA A 99 2.27 -1.83 13.85
C ALA A 99 3.55 -2.08 14.64
N ARG A 100 4.67 -2.26 13.92
CA ARG A 100 6.02 -2.34 14.47
C ARG A 100 6.36 -1.15 15.39
N ALA A 101 6.29 0.09 14.91
CA ALA A 101 6.70 1.25 15.70
C ALA A 101 5.84 1.42 16.98
N LEU A 102 4.57 1.00 16.96
CA LEU A 102 3.75 0.94 18.17
C LEU A 102 4.27 -0.10 19.19
N GLN A 103 4.77 -1.25 18.74
CA GLN A 103 5.37 -2.26 19.60
C GLN A 103 6.74 -1.82 20.13
N GLU A 104 7.61 -1.29 19.27
CA GLU A 104 9.00 -0.99 19.62
C GLU A 104 9.16 0.36 20.32
N GLU A 105 8.63 1.46 19.77
CA GLU A 105 8.78 2.80 20.37
C GLU A 105 7.78 3.07 21.51
N LEU A 106 6.59 2.47 21.46
CA LEU A 106 5.53 2.71 22.46
C LEU A 106 5.18 1.50 23.34
N GLN A 107 5.81 0.34 23.13
CA GLN A 107 5.59 -0.86 23.95
C GLN A 107 4.11 -1.32 23.99
N PHE A 108 3.38 -1.10 22.88
CA PHE A 108 2.01 -1.61 22.74
C PHE A 108 2.04 -3.14 22.68
N ARG A 109 1.24 -3.78 23.54
CA ARG A 109 1.07 -5.25 23.49
C ARG A 109 0.49 -5.68 22.14
N PRO A 110 0.83 -6.87 21.60
CA PRO A 110 0.31 -7.35 20.31
C PRO A 110 -1.21 -7.25 20.17
N LYS A 111 -1.97 -7.61 21.22
CA LYS A 111 -3.45 -7.48 21.26
C LYS A 111 -3.95 -6.04 21.06
N ALA A 112 -3.22 -5.03 21.53
CA ALA A 112 -3.59 -3.62 21.33
C ALA A 112 -3.35 -3.16 19.88
N VAL A 113 -2.27 -3.65 19.27
CA VAL A 113 -1.93 -3.37 17.86
C VAL A 113 -2.87 -4.09 16.90
N GLY A 114 -3.26 -5.33 17.20
CA GLY A 114 -4.26 -6.08 16.43
C GLY A 114 -5.64 -5.41 16.36
N ARG A 115 -6.00 -4.53 17.30
CA ARG A 115 -7.24 -3.71 17.21
C ARG A 115 -7.16 -2.57 16.20
N LEU A 116 -5.97 -2.21 15.73
CA LEU A 116 -5.76 -1.20 14.68
C LEU A 116 -5.57 -1.85 13.31
N PHE A 117 -4.96 -3.04 13.27
CA PHE A 117 -4.55 -3.76 12.07
C PHE A 117 -5.10 -5.19 12.05
N LEU A 118 -6.43 -5.32 12.21
CA LEU A 118 -7.16 -6.58 12.21
C LEU A 118 -6.80 -7.41 10.96
N CYS A 119 -6.43 -8.69 11.13
CA CYS A 119 -6.11 -9.62 10.03
C CYS A 119 -5.10 -9.10 8.98
N ALA A 120 -4.31 -8.06 9.27
CA ALA A 120 -3.40 -7.48 8.28
C ALA A 120 -2.28 -8.43 7.87
N ASP A 121 -1.79 -9.28 8.79
CA ASP A 121 -0.80 -10.33 8.51
C ASP A 121 -1.35 -11.42 7.56
N ASP A 122 -2.55 -11.94 7.84
CA ASP A 122 -3.29 -12.87 6.98
C ASP A 122 -3.47 -12.30 5.56
N LEU A 123 -3.88 -11.03 5.47
CA LEU A 123 -4.05 -10.34 4.18
C LEU A 123 -2.70 -10.17 3.47
N LEU A 124 -1.63 -9.80 4.17
CA LEU A 124 -0.30 -9.66 3.56
C LEU A 124 0.20 -11.01 3.01
N GLU A 125 -0.03 -12.11 3.72
CA GLU A 125 0.32 -13.46 3.27
C GLU A 125 -0.43 -13.82 1.97
N MET A 126 -1.77 -13.69 1.95
CA MET A 126 -2.59 -14.03 0.78
C MET A 126 -2.27 -13.16 -0.44
N HIS A 127 -2.13 -11.84 -0.25
CA HIS A 127 -1.84 -10.91 -1.34
C HIS A 127 -0.38 -11.01 -1.81
N GLY A 128 0.56 -11.28 -0.89
CA GLY A 128 1.95 -11.57 -1.24
C GLY A 128 2.07 -12.85 -2.08
N HIS A 129 1.36 -13.91 -1.70
CA HIS A 129 1.30 -15.14 -2.50
C HIS A 129 0.66 -14.88 -3.88
N PHE A 130 -0.48 -14.19 -3.95
CA PHE A 130 -1.11 -13.88 -5.23
C PHE A 130 -0.20 -13.08 -6.15
N LEU A 131 0.48 -12.05 -5.62
CA LEU A 131 1.46 -11.26 -6.37
C LEU A 131 2.65 -12.09 -6.85
N SER A 132 3.16 -13.04 -6.05
CA SER A 132 4.21 -13.97 -6.49
C SER A 132 3.76 -14.77 -7.70
N ARG A 133 2.58 -15.38 -7.63
CA ARG A 133 2.00 -16.17 -8.74
C ARG A 133 1.78 -15.32 -10.00
N LEU A 134 1.41 -14.05 -9.86
CA LEU A 134 1.32 -13.12 -10.99
C LEU A 134 2.71 -12.82 -11.60
N LYS A 135 3.72 -12.53 -10.77
CA LYS A 135 5.12 -12.28 -11.19
C LYS A 135 5.73 -13.51 -11.88
N GLU A 136 5.49 -14.70 -11.34
CA GLU A 136 5.85 -15.98 -11.95
C GLU A 136 5.21 -16.12 -13.34
N ARG A 137 3.89 -15.89 -13.48
CA ARG A 137 3.20 -15.93 -14.79
C ARG A 137 3.74 -14.92 -15.80
N ARG A 138 4.15 -13.73 -15.35
CA ARG A 138 4.83 -12.75 -16.22
C ARG A 138 6.19 -13.30 -16.69
N HIS A 139 6.98 -13.88 -15.79
CA HIS A 139 8.28 -14.45 -16.11
C HIS A 139 8.18 -15.66 -17.07
N GLU A 140 7.21 -16.55 -16.83
CA GLU A 140 6.82 -17.66 -17.74
C GLU A 140 6.39 -17.18 -19.14
N SER A 141 6.01 -15.90 -19.28
CA SER A 141 5.51 -15.31 -20.53
C SER A 141 6.53 -14.43 -21.25
N LEU A 142 7.79 -14.37 -20.80
CA LEU A 142 8.86 -13.62 -21.44
C LEU A 142 9.20 -14.20 -22.82
N GLU A 143 9.51 -13.32 -23.77
CA GLU A 143 10.04 -13.69 -25.08
C GLU A 143 11.46 -14.22 -24.97
N GLU A 144 11.80 -15.22 -25.79
CA GLU A 144 13.15 -15.80 -25.80
C GLU A 144 14.21 -14.73 -26.14
N GLY A 145 15.21 -14.60 -25.28
CA GLY A 145 16.25 -13.57 -25.41
C GLY A 145 15.85 -12.16 -24.97
N SER A 146 14.67 -11.95 -24.36
CA SER A 146 14.28 -10.66 -23.78
C SER A 146 14.19 -10.69 -22.25
N ASP A 147 14.61 -9.60 -21.62
CA ASP A 147 14.48 -9.33 -20.19
C ASP A 147 13.15 -8.62 -19.82
N ARG A 148 12.45 -8.05 -20.82
CA ARG A 148 11.29 -7.17 -20.61
C ARG A 148 10.10 -7.38 -21.53
N ASN A 149 10.25 -8.00 -22.71
CA ASN A 149 9.13 -8.24 -23.63
C ASN A 149 8.38 -9.52 -23.21
N TYR A 150 7.06 -9.43 -23.01
CA TYR A 150 6.21 -10.56 -22.62
C TYR A 150 4.77 -10.39 -23.10
N ILE A 151 4.07 -11.49 -23.35
CA ILE A 151 2.61 -11.52 -23.57
C ILE A 151 1.99 -12.62 -22.70
N ILE A 152 1.30 -12.23 -21.63
CA ILE A 152 0.57 -13.19 -20.79
C ILE A 152 -0.62 -13.71 -21.58
N GLN A 153 -0.54 -14.93 -22.11
CA GLN A 153 -1.63 -15.55 -22.87
C GLN A 153 -2.77 -16.02 -21.94
N LYS A 154 -2.44 -16.64 -20.80
CA LYS A 154 -3.39 -17.24 -19.86
C LYS A 154 -3.22 -16.65 -18.45
N ILE A 155 -4.32 -16.24 -17.83
CA ILE A 155 -4.34 -15.71 -16.45
C ILE A 155 -5.45 -16.31 -15.58
N GLY A 156 -6.53 -16.78 -16.19
CA GLY A 156 -7.76 -17.12 -15.46
C GLY A 156 -7.65 -18.33 -14.55
N ASP A 157 -6.66 -19.19 -14.75
CA ASP A 157 -6.29 -20.24 -13.81
C ASP A 157 -5.83 -19.66 -12.46
N LEU A 158 -5.02 -18.59 -12.47
CA LEU A 158 -4.61 -17.91 -11.24
C LEU A 158 -5.78 -17.16 -10.58
N LEU A 159 -6.67 -16.55 -11.38
CA LEU A 159 -7.87 -15.88 -10.86
C LEU A 159 -8.84 -16.89 -10.21
N VAL A 160 -9.09 -18.04 -10.85
CA VAL A 160 -9.90 -19.11 -10.28
C VAL A 160 -9.24 -19.65 -9.01
N GLN A 161 -7.92 -19.90 -9.03
CA GLN A 161 -7.18 -20.36 -7.85
C GLN A 161 -7.24 -19.38 -6.67
N GLN A 162 -7.21 -18.06 -6.91
CA GLN A 162 -7.20 -17.04 -5.86
C GLN A 162 -8.58 -16.79 -5.23
N PHE A 163 -9.64 -16.76 -6.04
CA PHE A 163 -10.96 -16.29 -5.61
C PHE A 163 -12.01 -17.39 -5.44
N SER A 164 -11.61 -18.67 -5.57
CA SER A 164 -12.48 -19.85 -5.43
C SER A 164 -11.89 -20.85 -4.44
N GLY A 165 -12.71 -21.82 -4.01
CA GLY A 165 -12.28 -22.86 -3.08
C GLY A 165 -11.79 -22.28 -1.75
N GLU A 166 -10.78 -22.93 -1.16
CA GLU A 166 -10.21 -22.55 0.14
C GLU A 166 -9.68 -21.10 0.16
N ASN A 167 -8.95 -20.67 -0.89
CA ASN A 167 -8.46 -19.28 -0.99
C ASN A 167 -9.61 -18.27 -1.07
N GLY A 168 -10.68 -18.61 -1.81
CA GLY A 168 -11.88 -17.79 -1.90
C GLY A 168 -12.58 -17.62 -0.54
N GLU A 169 -12.77 -18.71 0.20
CA GLU A 169 -13.39 -18.64 1.54
C GLU A 169 -12.46 -17.95 2.56
N ARG A 170 -11.14 -18.21 2.54
CA ARG A 170 -10.17 -17.49 3.40
C ARG A 170 -10.19 -15.99 3.12
N MET A 171 -10.22 -15.58 1.85
CA MET A 171 -10.38 -14.17 1.48
C MET A 171 -11.68 -13.58 2.04
N LYS A 172 -12.82 -14.28 1.97
CA LYS A 172 -14.10 -13.80 2.54
C LYS A 172 -14.03 -13.67 4.06
N GLU A 173 -13.45 -14.66 4.76
CA GLU A 173 -13.28 -14.65 6.22
C GLU A 173 -12.46 -13.43 6.66
N LYS A 174 -11.25 -13.26 6.10
CA LYS A 174 -10.31 -12.22 6.53
C LYS A 174 -10.79 -10.82 6.16
N TYR A 175 -11.36 -10.65 4.96
CA TYR A 175 -12.01 -9.38 4.61
C TYR A 175 -13.27 -9.13 5.45
N GLY A 176 -14.04 -10.15 5.80
CA GLY A 176 -15.19 -10.04 6.71
C GLY A 176 -14.79 -9.45 8.07
N VAL A 177 -13.75 -10.01 8.70
CA VAL A 177 -13.19 -9.49 9.97
C VAL A 177 -12.59 -8.09 9.81
N PHE A 178 -11.76 -7.87 8.78
CA PHE A 178 -11.14 -6.56 8.52
C PHE A 178 -12.19 -5.46 8.34
N CYS A 179 -13.17 -5.71 7.48
CA CYS A 179 -14.21 -4.75 7.15
C CYS A 179 -15.14 -4.51 8.34
N SER A 180 -15.70 -5.56 8.96
CA SER A 180 -16.61 -5.38 10.12
C SER A 180 -15.98 -4.58 11.27
N GLY A 181 -14.67 -4.76 11.51
CA GLY A 181 -13.92 -4.00 12.51
C GLY A 181 -13.39 -2.62 12.05
N HIS A 182 -13.58 -2.21 10.79
CA HIS A 182 -13.09 -0.94 10.23
C HIS A 182 -13.45 0.25 11.11
N ASN A 183 -14.74 0.39 11.46
CA ASN A 183 -15.25 1.52 12.24
C ASN A 183 -14.70 1.54 13.67
N GLU A 184 -14.49 0.37 14.29
CA GLU A 184 -13.87 0.27 15.61
C GLU A 184 -12.38 0.66 15.54
N ALA A 185 -11.63 0.11 14.58
CA ALA A 185 -10.21 0.39 14.40
C ALA A 185 -9.94 1.88 14.15
N VAL A 186 -10.73 2.52 13.26
CA VAL A 186 -10.65 3.97 12.98
C VAL A 186 -11.05 4.80 14.20
N SER A 187 -12.06 4.39 14.97
CA SER A 187 -12.46 5.09 16.20
C SER A 187 -11.42 4.96 17.31
N HIS A 188 -10.83 3.78 17.48
CA HIS A 188 -9.75 3.53 18.43
C HIS A 188 -8.49 4.33 18.07
N TYR A 189 -8.14 4.40 16.78
CA TYR A 189 -7.06 5.24 16.27
C TYR A 189 -7.28 6.73 16.60
N LYS A 190 -8.48 7.27 16.33
CA LYS A 190 -8.83 8.66 16.69
C LYS A 190 -8.74 8.93 18.19
N LEU A 191 -9.21 7.98 19.01
CA LEU A 191 -9.12 8.07 20.47
C LEU A 191 -7.65 8.11 20.95
N LEU A 192 -6.78 7.27 20.37
CA LEU A 192 -5.35 7.26 20.67
C LEU A 192 -4.66 8.57 20.26
N LEU A 193 -5.01 9.15 19.11
CA LEU A 193 -4.51 10.47 18.69
C LEU A 193 -4.91 11.60 19.66
N GLN A 194 -6.11 11.53 20.23
CA GLN A 194 -6.62 12.54 21.17
C GLN A 194 -6.05 12.38 22.58
N GLN A 195 -5.94 11.15 23.08
CA GLN A 195 -5.61 10.88 24.48
C GLN A 195 -4.13 10.59 24.74
N ASN A 196 -3.36 10.18 23.73
CA ASN A 196 -1.96 9.75 23.91
C ASN A 196 -1.00 10.62 23.08
N LYS A 197 -0.41 11.63 23.74
CA LYS A 197 0.57 12.55 23.12
C LYS A 197 1.81 11.83 22.55
N LYS A 198 2.24 10.69 23.13
CA LYS A 198 3.34 9.89 22.55
C LYS A 198 2.93 9.23 21.24
N PHE A 199 1.71 8.68 21.18
CA PHE A 199 1.12 8.13 19.95
C PHE A 199 0.97 9.22 18.88
N GLN A 200 0.40 10.37 19.22
CA GLN A 200 0.26 11.52 18.31
C GLN A 200 1.62 11.96 17.72
N ASN A 201 2.65 12.08 18.58
CA ASN A 201 4.00 12.44 18.15
C ASN A 201 4.61 11.37 17.23
N LEU A 202 4.44 10.08 17.53
CA LEU A 202 4.94 8.99 16.70
C LEU A 202 4.27 8.96 15.32
N ILE A 203 2.94 9.09 15.26
CA ILE A 203 2.22 9.15 13.97
C ILE A 203 2.71 10.35 13.14
N LYS A 204 2.91 11.52 13.78
CA LYS A 204 3.47 12.71 13.10
C LYS A 204 4.91 12.49 12.62
N LYS A 205 5.75 11.80 13.40
CA LYS A 205 7.12 11.40 13.02
C LYS A 205 7.10 10.50 11.78
N ILE A 206 6.30 9.43 11.80
CA ILE A 206 6.18 8.47 10.69
C ILE A 206 5.62 9.14 9.42
N GLY A 207 4.65 10.05 9.55
CA GLY A 207 4.07 10.79 8.42
C GLY A 207 5.07 11.62 7.60
N ASN A 208 6.24 11.95 8.17
CA ASN A 208 7.33 12.63 7.47
C ASN A 208 8.26 11.68 6.69
N PHE A 209 8.16 10.36 6.87
CA PHE A 209 9.04 9.41 6.21
C PHE A 209 8.63 9.20 4.74
N SER A 210 9.61 9.27 3.82
CA SER A 210 9.35 9.04 2.38
C SER A 210 8.72 7.66 2.11
N ILE A 211 9.05 6.65 2.92
CA ILE A 211 8.54 5.27 2.81
C ILE A 211 7.00 5.19 2.89
N VAL A 212 6.32 6.06 3.64
CA VAL A 212 4.84 6.01 3.71
C VAL A 212 4.16 6.75 2.57
N ARG A 213 4.88 7.56 1.77
CA ARG A 213 4.32 8.39 0.67
C ARG A 213 3.07 9.19 1.11
N ARG A 214 3.07 9.68 2.36
CA ARG A 214 1.95 10.37 3.04
C ARG A 214 0.69 9.54 3.31
N LEU A 215 0.71 8.21 3.12
CA LEU A 215 -0.35 7.31 3.58
C LEU A 215 -0.37 7.27 5.11
N GLY A 216 -1.44 7.79 5.73
CA GLY A 216 -1.70 7.61 7.14
C GLY A 216 -2.41 6.29 7.44
N VAL A 217 -2.60 5.99 8.73
CA VAL A 217 -3.24 4.75 9.19
C VAL A 217 -4.68 4.62 8.67
N GLN A 218 -5.44 5.71 8.67
CA GLN A 218 -6.83 5.69 8.20
C GLN A 218 -6.92 5.45 6.68
N GLU A 219 -6.02 6.07 5.93
CA GLU A 219 -5.90 5.89 4.48
C GLU A 219 -5.50 4.45 4.13
N CYS A 220 -4.54 3.87 4.86
CA CYS A 220 -4.17 2.46 4.72
C CYS A 220 -5.36 1.52 4.98
N ILE A 221 -6.09 1.71 6.09
CA ILE A 221 -7.28 0.90 6.41
C ILE A 221 -8.34 1.03 5.30
N LEU A 222 -8.61 2.24 4.82
CA LEU A 222 -9.58 2.49 3.75
C LEU A 222 -9.17 1.84 2.42
N LEU A 223 -7.90 1.96 2.03
CA LEU A 223 -7.37 1.34 0.81
C LEU A 223 -7.46 -0.19 0.85
N VAL A 224 -7.18 -0.81 2.01
CA VAL A 224 -7.35 -2.25 2.18
C VAL A 224 -8.83 -2.64 2.07
N THR A 225 -9.74 -1.97 2.79
CA THR A 225 -11.20 -2.19 2.66
C THR A 225 -11.68 -2.07 1.21
N GLN A 226 -11.14 -1.13 0.43
CA GLN A 226 -11.52 -0.92 -0.96
C GLN A 226 -10.92 -1.93 -1.95
N ARG A 227 -9.84 -2.66 -1.63
CA ARG A 227 -9.18 -3.54 -2.60
C ARG A 227 -10.11 -4.63 -3.12
N ILE A 228 -10.89 -5.26 -2.24
CA ILE A 228 -11.74 -6.41 -2.60
C ILE A 228 -12.79 -6.07 -3.67
N THR A 229 -13.27 -4.81 -3.70
CA THR A 229 -14.25 -4.34 -4.69
C THR A 229 -13.64 -3.97 -6.04
N LYS A 230 -12.29 -3.94 -6.17
CA LYS A 230 -11.61 -3.68 -7.45
C LYS A 230 -11.52 -4.91 -8.34
N TYR A 231 -11.43 -6.11 -7.76
CA TYR A 231 -11.27 -7.34 -8.56
C TYR A 231 -12.40 -7.60 -9.55
N PRO A 232 -13.70 -7.44 -9.21
CA PRO A 232 -14.77 -7.65 -10.19
C PRO A 232 -14.61 -6.79 -11.45
N VAL A 233 -14.30 -5.49 -11.28
CA VAL A 233 -14.10 -4.54 -12.38
C VAL A 233 -12.87 -4.88 -13.23
N LEU A 234 -11.76 -5.26 -12.58
CA LEU A 234 -10.54 -5.68 -13.29
C LEU A 234 -10.74 -6.97 -14.07
N VAL A 235 -11.36 -7.99 -13.46
CA VAL A 235 -11.61 -9.29 -14.12
C VAL A 235 -12.63 -9.16 -15.24
N GLU A 236 -13.69 -8.35 -15.07
CA GLU A 236 -14.61 -8.04 -16.16
C GLU A 236 -13.89 -7.41 -17.34
N ARG A 237 -13.02 -6.41 -17.11
CA ARG A 237 -12.19 -5.80 -18.16
C ARG A 237 -11.23 -6.82 -18.79
N ILE A 238 -10.66 -7.77 -18.06
CA ILE A 238 -9.84 -8.86 -18.63
C ILE A 238 -10.68 -9.73 -19.57
N ILE A 239 -11.89 -10.12 -19.16
CA ILE A 239 -12.81 -10.95 -19.96
C ILE A 239 -13.23 -10.21 -21.23
N GLN A 240 -13.67 -8.94 -21.12
CA GLN A 240 -14.09 -8.11 -22.26
C GLN A 240 -13.00 -7.90 -23.31
N ASN A 241 -11.71 -8.01 -22.95
CA ASN A 241 -10.59 -7.85 -23.89
C ASN A 241 -9.91 -9.19 -24.24
N THR A 242 -10.49 -10.34 -23.86
CA THR A 242 -10.00 -11.68 -24.24
C THR A 242 -10.83 -12.25 -25.40
N GLU A 243 -10.20 -12.51 -26.54
CA GLU A 243 -10.91 -12.98 -27.76
C GLU A 243 -11.58 -14.36 -27.59
N GLY A 244 -12.82 -14.47 -28.08
CA GLY A 244 -13.39 -15.65 -28.76
C GLY A 244 -13.73 -16.90 -27.94
N THR A 245 -12.78 -17.46 -27.18
CA THR A 245 -12.83 -18.88 -26.77
C THR A 245 -12.85 -19.09 -25.25
N VAL A 246 -12.29 -18.15 -24.47
CA VAL A 246 -12.18 -18.29 -23.00
C VAL A 246 -13.41 -17.73 -22.27
N ALA A 247 -14.06 -16.70 -22.84
CA ALA A 247 -15.28 -16.10 -22.28
C ALA A 247 -16.47 -17.07 -22.15
N ALA A 248 -16.44 -18.19 -22.89
CA ALA A 248 -17.46 -19.24 -22.86
C ALA A 248 -17.21 -20.33 -21.80
N SER A 249 -16.09 -20.32 -21.07
CA SER A 249 -15.83 -21.31 -20.00
C SER A 249 -16.72 -21.03 -18.77
N PRO A 250 -17.60 -21.96 -18.34
CA PRO A 250 -18.62 -21.70 -17.32
C PRO A 250 -18.07 -21.36 -15.93
N SER A 251 -16.80 -21.66 -15.67
CA SER A 251 -16.10 -21.33 -14.43
C SER A 251 -15.81 -19.82 -14.27
N TYR A 252 -15.52 -19.07 -15.35
CA TYR A 252 -15.12 -17.66 -15.25
C TYR A 252 -16.24 -16.74 -14.70
N PRO A 253 -17.51 -16.84 -15.15
CA PRO A 253 -18.60 -16.04 -14.59
C PRO A 253 -19.00 -16.45 -13.16
N VAL A 254 -18.68 -17.66 -12.73
CA VAL A 254 -19.03 -18.17 -11.40
C VAL A 254 -18.18 -17.54 -10.30
N VAL A 255 -16.87 -17.37 -10.55
CA VAL A 255 -15.95 -16.69 -9.63
C VAL A 255 -16.44 -15.27 -9.31
N LEU A 256 -17.04 -14.55 -10.26
CA LEU A 256 -17.51 -13.18 -10.02
C LEU A 256 -18.87 -13.11 -9.32
N ARG A 257 -19.83 -13.99 -9.65
CA ARG A 257 -21.16 -13.96 -9.01
C ARG A 257 -21.12 -14.21 -7.51
N GLY A 258 -20.20 -15.07 -7.04
CA GLY A 258 -20.01 -15.34 -5.61
C GLY A 258 -19.51 -14.15 -4.77
N TRP A 259 -18.96 -13.12 -5.42
CA TRP A 259 -18.45 -11.90 -4.78
C TRP A 259 -19.29 -10.65 -5.12
N SER A 260 -20.17 -10.74 -6.12
CA SER A 260 -21.01 -9.63 -6.60
C SER A 260 -22.28 -9.37 -5.78
N LEU A 261 -22.63 -10.24 -4.82
CA LEU A 261 -23.97 -10.27 -4.20
C LEU A 261 -23.96 -10.16 -2.67
N SER A 262 -22.95 -9.51 -2.11
CA SER A 262 -23.06 -8.93 -0.77
C SER A 262 -22.36 -7.59 -0.77
N PRO A 263 -23.09 -6.46 -0.68
CA PRO A 263 -22.49 -5.22 -0.26
C PRO A 263 -21.81 -5.50 1.09
N CYS A 264 -20.51 -5.25 1.21
CA CYS A 264 -19.95 -5.01 2.53
C CYS A 264 -20.78 -3.86 3.14
N PRO A 265 -21.44 -4.03 4.31
CA PRO A 265 -22.40 -3.06 4.85
C PRO A 265 -21.71 -1.82 5.46
N LEU A 266 -20.77 -1.24 4.70
CA LEU A 266 -19.84 -0.17 5.04
C LEU A 266 -19.74 0.87 3.91
N PHE A 267 -20.61 0.75 2.90
CA PHE A 267 -20.90 1.75 1.89
C PHE A 267 -22.44 1.90 1.81
#